data_AF-A0A0F8UEZ8-F1
#
_entry.id   AF-A0A0F8UEZ8-F1
#
_cell.length_a   1.000
_cell.length_b   1.000
_cell.length_c   1.000
_cell.angle_alpha   90.00
_cell.angle_beta   90.00
_cell.angle_gamma   90.00
#
_symmetry.space_group_name_H-M   'P 1'
#
loop_
_entity.id
_entity.type
_entity.pdbx_description
1 polymer ?
#
loop_
_entity_poly.entity_id
_entity_poly.type
_entity_poly.pdbx_seq_one_letter_code
_entity_poly.pdbx_strand_id
1 'polypeptide(L)'
;MGPQFKKRKLAPRVDEINFDTTARHQFLTGFRRRKQQRVRQAQEIAENKAREAKREDRRKIREERSAELQLALEEHRKQLKRMQEENESGDEHANPSDEDNEEEEEEEWSGIPEPPAVDYEAEYIDEDKYTTVTVEEMDPSKESLLQSDDDTSDEKAAKQPDPTEKSDQSKKQTEKNKKKSSDSKTKRKKKFRYESKEERKITRLKERQSNRRKAQARRER
;
A
#
# COMPACT_ATOMS: atom_id res chain seq x y z
N MET A 1 22.50 -35.73 -37.08
CA MET A 1 23.20 -35.16 -35.90
C MET A 1 22.18 -35.01 -34.78
N GLY A 2 22.28 -35.78 -33.70
CA GLY A 2 21.35 -35.72 -32.57
C GLY A 2 21.56 -34.47 -31.69
N PRO A 3 20.58 -34.08 -30.87
CA PRO A 3 20.65 -32.86 -30.07
C PRO A 3 21.73 -32.99 -28.99
N GLN A 4 22.69 -32.07 -29.03
CA GLN A 4 23.77 -31.94 -28.06
C GLN A 4 23.24 -31.67 -26.64
N PHE A 5 23.44 -32.64 -25.75
CA PHE A 5 23.04 -32.54 -24.35
C PHE A 5 23.82 -31.42 -23.65
N LYS A 6 23.11 -30.37 -23.21
CA LYS A 6 23.68 -29.28 -22.43
C LYS A 6 24.24 -29.84 -21.12
N LYS A 7 25.57 -29.89 -20.98
CA LYS A 7 26.25 -30.25 -19.74
C LYS A 7 25.82 -29.24 -18.66
N ARG A 8 25.17 -29.71 -17.59
CA ARG A 8 24.81 -28.87 -16.45
C ARG A 8 26.08 -28.30 -15.84
N LYS A 9 26.13 -26.97 -15.63
CA LYS A 9 27.19 -26.35 -14.83
C LYS A 9 27.13 -26.96 -13.42
N LEU A 10 28.15 -27.74 -13.07
CA LEU A 10 28.34 -28.22 -11.70
C LEU A 10 28.88 -27.05 -10.89
N ALA A 11 28.30 -26.80 -9.72
CA ALA A 11 28.85 -25.83 -8.79
C ALA A 11 30.30 -26.22 -8.43
N PRO A 12 31.19 -25.25 -8.14
CA PRO A 12 32.55 -25.55 -7.74
C PRO A 12 32.54 -26.54 -6.56
N ARG A 13 33.38 -27.58 -6.65
CA ARG A 13 33.56 -28.56 -5.58
C ARG A 13 34.19 -27.84 -4.41
N VAL A 14 33.57 -27.92 -3.24
CA VAL A 14 34.16 -27.38 -2.01
C VAL A 14 35.33 -28.28 -1.62
N ASP A 15 36.53 -27.72 -1.53
CA ASP A 15 37.77 -28.49 -1.31
C ASP A 15 37.87 -28.99 0.14
N GLU A 16 37.38 -28.22 1.12
CA GLU A 16 37.44 -28.56 2.55
C GLU A 16 36.13 -28.22 3.28
N ILE A 17 35.64 -29.14 4.13
CA ILE A 17 34.44 -28.94 4.93
C ILE A 17 34.83 -28.95 6.42
N ASN A 18 34.77 -27.78 7.06
CA ASN A 18 34.98 -27.65 8.49
C ASN A 18 33.69 -27.96 9.25
N PHE A 19 33.72 -29.00 10.09
CA PHE A 19 32.59 -29.40 10.92
C PHE A 19 32.76 -28.89 12.35
N ASP A 20 32.10 -27.77 12.67
CA ASP A 20 31.98 -27.32 14.05
C ASP A 20 30.98 -28.20 14.81
N THR A 21 31.47 -28.90 15.84
CA THR A 21 30.68 -29.80 16.68
C THR A 21 29.62 -29.04 17.47
N THR A 22 29.87 -27.79 17.83
CA THR A 22 28.92 -26.94 18.57
C THR A 22 27.77 -26.51 17.67
N ALA A 23 28.07 -26.03 16.45
CA ALA A 23 27.07 -25.71 15.44
C ALA A 23 26.25 -26.95 15.05
N ARG A 24 26.90 -28.13 14.94
CA ARG A 24 26.20 -29.40 14.69
C ARG A 24 25.24 -29.76 15.83
N HIS A 25 25.66 -29.59 17.08
CA HIS A 25 24.80 -29.86 18.24
C HIS A 25 23.60 -28.90 18.28
N GLN A 26 23.82 -27.60 18.08
CA GLN A 26 22.75 -26.61 17.95
C GLN A 26 21.84 -26.90 16.75
N PHE A 27 22.41 -27.44 15.66
CA PHE A 27 21.62 -27.88 14.53
C PHE A 27 20.73 -29.07 14.91
N LEU A 28 21.26 -30.10 15.57
CA LEU A 28 20.47 -31.28 15.93
C LEU A 28 19.44 -31.02 17.04
N THR A 29 19.65 -30.06 17.93
CA THR A 29 18.72 -29.79 19.05
C THR A 29 17.82 -28.58 18.80
N GLY A 30 18.23 -27.62 17.97
CA GLY A 30 17.58 -26.33 17.77
C GLY A 30 16.50 -26.26 16.68
N PHE A 31 15.82 -27.36 16.35
CA PHE A 31 14.85 -27.39 15.23
C PHE A 31 13.77 -26.32 15.31
N ARG A 32 13.21 -26.08 16.51
CA ARG A 32 12.19 -25.02 16.72
C ARG A 32 12.76 -23.63 16.46
N ARG A 33 13.98 -23.36 16.93
CA ARG A 33 14.69 -22.09 16.70
C ARG A 33 14.93 -21.88 15.20
N ARG A 34 15.43 -22.88 14.48
CA ARG A 34 15.59 -22.78 13.00
C ARG A 34 14.28 -22.64 12.25
N LYS A 35 13.20 -23.27 12.72
CA LYS A 35 11.88 -23.11 12.11
C LYS A 35 11.39 -21.66 12.27
N GLN A 36 11.53 -21.08 13.45
CA GLN A 36 11.21 -19.69 13.71
C GLN A 36 12.10 -18.74 12.91
N GLN A 37 13.41 -19.00 12.84
CA GLN A 37 14.33 -18.21 12.02
C GLN A 37 13.95 -18.23 10.54
N ARG A 38 13.60 -19.40 9.98
CA ARG A 38 13.11 -19.48 8.58
C ARG A 38 11.84 -18.69 8.36
N VAL A 39 10.90 -18.73 9.31
CA VAL A 39 9.67 -17.94 9.23
C VAL A 39 10.00 -16.44 9.28
N ARG A 40 10.86 -16.01 10.20
CA ARG A 40 11.31 -14.61 10.31
C ARG A 40 12.04 -14.14 9.06
N GLN A 41 13.00 -14.93 8.56
CA GLN A 41 13.72 -14.63 7.32
C GLN A 41 12.76 -14.52 6.11
N ALA A 42 11.74 -15.38 6.04
CA ALA A 42 10.73 -15.28 5.00
C ALA A 42 9.89 -14.01 5.13
N GLN A 43 9.57 -13.58 6.36
CA GLN A 43 8.89 -12.31 6.64
C GLN A 43 9.76 -11.12 6.24
N GLU A 44 11.02 -11.08 6.67
CA GLU A 44 11.99 -10.04 6.33
C GLU A 44 12.19 -9.89 4.81
N ILE A 45 12.31 -11.01 4.09
CA ILE A 45 12.41 -10.99 2.63
C ILE A 45 11.13 -10.45 1.99
N ALA A 46 9.95 -10.80 2.53
CA ALA A 46 8.68 -10.29 2.03
C ALA A 46 8.54 -8.78 2.29
N GLU A 47 8.94 -8.31 3.46
CA GLU A 47 8.95 -6.89 3.83
C GLU A 47 9.93 -6.07 2.98
N ASN A 48 11.13 -6.59 2.73
CA ASN A 48 12.12 -5.94 1.88
C ASN A 48 11.61 -5.82 0.44
N LYS A 49 11.07 -6.89 -0.12
CA LYS A 49 10.45 -6.87 -1.45
C LYS A 49 9.26 -5.92 -1.54
N ALA A 50 8.42 -5.86 -0.51
CA ALA A 50 7.29 -4.93 -0.47
C ALA A 50 7.76 -3.48 -0.40
N ARG A 51 8.84 -3.19 0.33
CA ARG A 51 9.46 -1.85 0.37
C ARG A 51 10.07 -1.47 -0.98
N GLU A 52 10.77 -2.38 -1.63
CA GLU A 52 11.34 -2.17 -2.97
C GLU A 52 10.24 -1.90 -4.01
N ALA A 53 9.19 -2.73 -4.04
CA ALA A 53 8.05 -2.52 -4.94
C ALA A 53 7.39 -1.14 -4.73
N LYS A 54 7.15 -0.73 -3.48
CA LYS A 54 6.61 0.61 -3.18
C LYS A 54 7.52 1.75 -3.67
N ARG A 55 8.84 1.58 -3.59
CA ARG A 55 9.79 2.58 -4.13
C ARG A 55 9.75 2.63 -5.64
N GLU A 56 9.73 1.48 -6.30
CA GLU A 56 9.62 1.38 -7.76
C GLU A 56 8.31 1.99 -8.26
N ASP A 57 7.19 1.73 -7.59
CA ASP A 57 5.90 2.30 -7.96
C ASP A 57 5.88 3.82 -7.80
N ARG A 58 6.43 4.35 -6.70
CA ARG A 58 6.61 5.81 -6.55
C ARG A 58 7.51 6.41 -7.62
N ARG A 59 8.57 5.69 -8.00
CA ARG A 59 9.47 6.12 -9.08
C ARG A 59 8.73 6.17 -10.41
N LYS A 60 7.96 5.14 -10.75
CA LYS A 60 7.12 5.10 -11.97
C LYS A 60 6.12 6.25 -12.00
N ILE A 61 5.39 6.50 -10.92
CA ILE A 61 4.42 7.62 -10.84
C ILE A 61 5.12 8.96 -11.08
N ARG A 62 6.33 9.16 -10.54
CA ARG A 62 7.09 10.39 -10.78
C ARG A 62 7.57 10.49 -12.22
N GLU A 63 8.06 9.40 -12.79
CA GLU A 63 8.51 9.33 -14.19
C GLU A 63 7.32 9.60 -15.13
N GLU A 64 6.17 8.97 -14.91
CA GLU A 64 4.91 9.20 -15.63
C GLU A 64 4.48 10.66 -15.57
N ARG A 65 4.38 11.26 -14.37
CA ARG A 65 4.04 12.68 -14.20
C ARG A 65 5.03 13.61 -14.90
N SER A 66 6.33 13.29 -14.83
CA SER A 66 7.36 14.09 -15.49
C SER A 66 7.27 14.00 -17.02
N ALA A 67 6.95 12.82 -17.55
CA ALA A 67 6.77 12.60 -18.98
C ALA A 67 5.49 13.29 -19.48
N GLU A 68 4.39 13.20 -18.73
CA GLU A 68 3.14 13.92 -19.01
C GLU A 68 3.36 15.44 -19.07
N LEU A 69 4.10 15.98 -18.11
CA LEU A 69 4.45 17.41 -18.10
C LEU A 69 5.30 17.79 -19.31
N GLN A 70 6.31 16.97 -19.66
CA GLN A 70 7.14 17.22 -20.84
C GLN A 70 6.31 17.21 -22.13
N LEU A 71 5.39 16.24 -22.29
CA LEU A 71 4.49 16.18 -23.43
C LEU A 71 3.58 17.41 -23.48
N ALA A 72 3.00 17.82 -22.36
CA ALA A 72 2.17 19.03 -22.29
C ALA A 72 2.96 20.29 -22.68
N LEU A 73 4.22 20.44 -22.24
CA LEU A 73 5.08 21.54 -22.65
C LEU A 73 5.42 21.50 -24.14
N GLU A 74 5.67 20.31 -24.70
CA GLU A 74 5.91 20.16 -26.14
C GLU A 74 4.67 20.50 -26.97
N GLU A 75 3.48 20.09 -26.51
CA GLU A 75 2.20 20.43 -27.13
C GLU A 75 1.93 21.93 -27.08
N HIS A 76 2.14 22.56 -25.92
CA HIS A 76 2.01 24.01 -25.76
C HIS A 76 2.98 24.77 -26.67
N ARG A 77 4.26 24.34 -26.73
CA ARG A 77 5.24 24.91 -27.67
C ARG A 77 4.82 24.76 -29.13
N LYS A 78 4.21 23.62 -29.51
CA LYS A 78 3.68 23.42 -30.87
C LYS A 78 2.47 24.33 -31.14
N GLN A 79 1.59 24.53 -30.17
CA GLN A 79 0.46 25.45 -30.28
C GLN A 79 0.94 26.90 -30.46
N LEU A 80 1.88 27.36 -29.64
CA LEU A 80 2.47 28.70 -29.79
C LEU A 80 3.14 28.89 -31.15
N LYS A 81 3.88 27.88 -31.64
CA LYS A 81 4.47 27.93 -32.98
C LYS A 81 3.41 28.02 -34.09
N ARG A 82 2.30 27.29 -33.98
CA ARG A 82 1.19 27.40 -34.94
C ARG A 82 0.57 28.79 -34.92
N MET A 83 0.34 29.36 -33.74
CA MET A 83 -0.19 30.73 -33.61
C MET A 83 0.81 31.77 -34.16
N GLN A 84 2.12 31.59 -33.95
CA GLN A 84 3.15 32.44 -34.54
C GLN A 84 3.19 32.32 -36.06
N GLU A 85 3.12 31.11 -36.63
CA GLU A 85 3.08 30.88 -38.08
C GLU A 85 1.78 31.45 -38.71
N GLU A 86 0.64 31.33 -38.03
CA GLU A 86 -0.64 31.91 -38.47
C GLU A 86 -0.61 33.46 -38.42
N ASN A 87 -0.03 34.05 -37.38
CA ASN A 87 0.16 35.50 -37.29
C ASN A 87 1.22 36.03 -38.27
N GLU A 88 2.29 35.30 -38.56
CA GLU A 88 3.29 35.68 -39.59
C GLU A 88 2.74 35.52 -41.02
N SER A 89 1.79 34.61 -41.24
CA SER A 89 1.11 34.43 -42.53
C SER A 89 -0.08 35.38 -42.75
N GLY A 90 -0.51 36.09 -41.70
CA GLY A 90 -1.66 36.99 -41.74
C GLY A 90 -1.30 38.33 -41.10
N ASP A 91 -0.84 39.27 -41.93
CA ASP A 91 -0.91 40.73 -41.77
C ASP A 91 0.45 41.46 -41.77
N GLU A 92 0.77 42.04 -42.93
CA GLU A 92 1.53 43.27 -43.06
C GLU A 92 0.67 44.47 -42.60
N HIS A 93 0.15 44.55 -41.38
CA HIS A 93 -0.39 45.84 -40.89
C HIS A 93 -0.29 46.03 -39.36
N ALA A 94 0.15 47.25 -39.04
CA ALA A 94 -0.07 47.97 -37.79
C ALA A 94 0.55 47.41 -36.51
N ASN A 95 1.75 47.92 -36.21
CA ASN A 95 2.02 48.45 -34.86
C ASN A 95 0.98 49.52 -34.52
N PRO A 96 0.33 49.43 -33.35
CA PRO A 96 0.08 50.61 -32.54
C PRO A 96 0.93 50.51 -31.27
N SER A 97 2.00 51.29 -31.27
CA SER A 97 2.47 51.91 -30.03
C SER A 97 1.44 52.97 -29.69
N ASP A 98 0.70 52.84 -28.59
CA ASP A 98 0.70 53.89 -27.57
C ASP A 98 -0.05 53.48 -26.30
N GLU A 99 0.51 53.99 -25.22
CA GLU A 99 -0.01 54.23 -23.88
C GLU A 99 -1.54 54.27 -23.76
N ASP A 100 -2.08 53.38 -22.91
CA ASP A 100 -3.17 53.76 -22.01
C ASP A 100 -2.82 53.21 -20.62
N ASN A 101 -2.41 54.14 -19.77
CA ASN A 101 -2.22 53.98 -18.35
C ASN A 101 -3.52 54.46 -17.71
N GLU A 102 -4.27 53.59 -17.03
CA GLU A 102 -4.99 53.89 -15.79
C GLU A 102 -5.85 52.69 -15.34
N GLU A 103 -5.50 52.17 -14.15
CA GLU A 103 -6.39 51.50 -13.20
C GLU A 103 -6.90 50.09 -13.57
N GLU A 104 -5.99 49.13 -13.79
CA GLU A 104 -6.26 47.76 -13.35
C GLU A 104 -6.12 47.74 -11.83
N GLU A 105 -7.24 47.91 -11.13
CA GLU A 105 -7.40 47.56 -9.73
C GLU A 105 -6.69 46.22 -9.50
N GLU A 106 -5.63 46.23 -8.68
CA GLU A 106 -5.13 45.03 -8.04
C GLU A 106 -6.34 44.41 -7.32
N GLU A 107 -7.03 43.47 -7.97
CA GLU A 107 -8.03 42.60 -7.34
C GLU A 107 -7.26 41.74 -6.33
N GLU A 108 -6.99 42.38 -5.20
CA GLU A 108 -6.37 41.82 -4.02
C GLU A 108 -7.29 40.68 -3.57
N TRP A 109 -6.85 39.46 -3.87
CA TRP A 109 -7.60 38.23 -3.66
C TRP A 109 -8.26 38.23 -2.28
N SER A 110 -9.58 38.40 -2.25
CA SER A 110 -10.36 38.71 -1.04
C SER A 110 -10.60 37.50 -0.13
N GLY A 111 -9.71 36.51 -0.15
CA GLY A 111 -9.84 35.26 0.59
C GLY A 111 -11.05 34.41 0.18
N ILE A 112 -11.02 33.13 0.54
CA ILE A 112 -12.18 32.25 0.41
C ILE A 112 -13.21 32.70 1.46
N PRO A 113 -14.48 32.94 1.10
CA PRO A 113 -15.50 33.29 2.08
C PRO A 113 -15.60 32.17 3.12
N GLU A 114 -15.47 32.55 4.40
CA GLU A 114 -15.56 31.62 5.52
C GLU A 114 -16.90 30.85 5.41
N PRO A 115 -16.86 29.52 5.25
CA PRO A 115 -18.09 28.74 5.14
C PRO A 115 -18.89 28.90 6.44
N PRO A 116 -20.23 28.92 6.37
CA PRO A 116 -21.06 29.04 7.57
C PRO A 116 -20.73 27.92 8.56
N ALA A 117 -20.58 28.23 9.85
CA ALA A 117 -20.26 27.27 10.90
C ALA A 117 -21.12 26.00 10.75
N VAL A 118 -20.45 24.89 10.46
CA VAL A 118 -21.07 23.66 9.99
C VAL A 118 -21.29 22.72 11.18
N ASP A 119 -22.18 23.11 12.08
CA ASP A 119 -22.66 22.23 13.16
C ASP A 119 -23.87 21.42 12.66
N TYR A 120 -23.64 20.43 11.79
CA TYR A 120 -24.69 19.47 11.44
C TYR A 120 -24.42 18.08 11.99
N GLU A 121 -25.41 17.54 12.70
CA GLU A 121 -25.43 16.15 13.16
C GLU A 121 -26.05 15.30 12.05
N ALA A 122 -25.22 14.53 11.33
CA ALA A 122 -25.70 13.59 10.32
C ALA A 122 -25.88 12.19 10.94
N GLU A 123 -27.12 11.76 11.13
CA GLU A 123 -27.44 10.41 11.58
C GLU A 123 -27.25 9.40 10.43
N TYR A 124 -26.17 8.62 10.47
CA TYR A 124 -25.96 7.50 9.56
C TYR A 124 -26.44 6.19 10.23
N ILE A 125 -27.55 5.64 9.73
CA ILE A 125 -28.13 4.40 10.26
C ILE A 125 -27.58 3.22 9.46
N ASP A 126 -26.60 2.52 10.02
CA ASP A 126 -26.28 1.15 9.64
C ASP A 126 -26.94 0.20 10.66
N GLU A 127 -27.72 -0.77 10.16
CA GLU A 127 -28.71 -1.58 10.92
C GLU A 127 -28.16 -2.36 12.14
N ASP A 128 -26.86 -2.39 12.40
CA ASP A 128 -26.26 -3.18 13.49
C ASP A 128 -25.26 -2.45 14.41
N LYS A 129 -24.91 -1.17 14.19
CA LYS A 129 -23.99 -0.42 15.09
C LYS A 129 -24.26 1.09 15.07
N TYR A 130 -24.69 1.64 16.21
CA TYR A 130 -24.78 3.08 16.42
C TYR A 130 -23.41 3.63 16.84
N THR A 131 -22.77 4.39 15.96
CA THR A 131 -21.59 5.22 16.28
C THR A 131 -21.83 6.63 15.81
N THR A 132 -21.83 7.59 16.73
CA THR A 132 -21.94 9.02 16.42
C THR A 132 -20.55 9.59 16.17
N VAL A 133 -20.34 10.24 15.04
CA VAL A 133 -19.11 11.00 14.74
C VAL A 133 -19.44 12.47 14.91
N THR A 134 -18.84 13.12 15.91
CA THR A 134 -18.94 14.56 16.14
C THR A 134 -17.75 15.25 15.48
N VAL A 135 -18.04 16.23 14.62
CA VAL A 135 -17.02 17.08 14.00
C VAL A 135 -17.05 18.41 14.76
N GLU A 136 -15.98 18.70 15.51
CA GLU A 136 -15.81 19.97 16.21
C GLU A 136 -14.71 20.78 15.51
N GLU A 137 -14.89 22.10 15.45
CA GLU A 137 -13.90 23.03 14.88
C GLU A 137 -12.62 23.02 15.74
N MET A 138 -11.51 22.57 15.16
CA MET A 138 -10.18 22.65 15.78
C MET A 138 -9.51 23.98 15.43
N ASP A 139 -9.25 24.82 16.44
CA ASP A 139 -8.44 26.02 16.28
C ASP A 139 -7.02 25.68 15.77
N PRO A 140 -6.55 26.28 14.65
CA PRO A 140 -5.21 26.05 14.12
C PRO A 140 -4.10 26.55 15.05
N SER A 141 -4.45 27.38 16.04
CA SER A 141 -3.57 27.88 17.11
C SER A 141 -3.28 26.83 18.18
N LYS A 142 -4.02 25.70 18.21
CA LYS A 142 -3.87 24.63 19.20
C LYS A 142 -2.66 23.77 18.79
N GLU A 143 -1.59 23.88 19.58
CA GLU A 143 -0.25 23.27 19.42
C GLU A 143 -0.23 21.76 19.09
N SER A 144 -1.37 21.05 19.17
CA SER A 144 -1.51 19.63 18.85
C SER A 144 -1.24 19.26 17.39
N LEU A 145 -1.29 20.20 16.43
CA LEU A 145 -1.00 19.91 15.02
C LEU A 145 0.51 19.95 14.70
N LEU A 146 1.31 20.60 15.54
CA LEU A 146 2.76 20.79 15.34
C LEU A 146 3.62 19.73 16.03
N GLN A 147 3.01 18.84 16.82
CA GLN A 147 3.73 17.73 17.43
C GLN A 147 3.93 16.62 16.38
N SER A 148 4.84 16.88 15.43
CA SER A 148 5.39 15.84 14.58
C SER A 148 6.13 14.85 15.47
N ASP A 149 5.66 13.60 15.47
CA ASP A 149 6.29 12.46 16.13
C ASP A 149 7.75 12.32 15.67
N ASP A 150 8.67 12.95 16.40
CA ASP A 150 10.11 12.71 16.30
C ASP A 150 10.64 12.36 17.71
N ASP A 151 10.81 11.05 17.91
CA ASP A 151 11.80 10.39 18.75
C ASP A 151 12.01 10.84 20.21
N THR A 152 11.58 10.02 21.18
CA THR A 152 12.47 9.15 22.00
C THR A 152 11.86 8.74 23.37
N SER A 153 12.07 7.46 23.70
CA SER A 153 12.25 6.88 25.05
C SER A 153 11.22 7.13 26.17
N ASP A 154 10.54 6.05 26.52
CA ASP A 154 10.53 5.37 27.83
C ASP A 154 10.39 6.19 29.14
N GLU A 155 9.59 5.60 30.03
CA GLU A 155 9.51 5.85 31.49
C GLU A 155 8.73 7.07 32.05
N LYS A 156 7.62 6.70 32.73
CA LYS A 156 7.08 7.24 34.00
C LYS A 156 6.38 8.60 33.91
N ALA A 157 5.38 8.94 34.71
CA ALA A 157 4.47 8.29 35.65
C ALA A 157 3.67 9.47 36.25
N ALA A 158 2.42 9.21 36.60
CA ALA A 158 1.67 9.90 37.64
C ALA A 158 1.33 11.40 37.43
N LYS A 159 0.02 11.67 37.31
CA LYS A 159 -0.79 12.09 38.47
C LYS A 159 -2.25 12.28 38.07
N GLN A 160 -3.10 11.39 38.59
CA GLN A 160 -4.47 11.72 38.99
C GLN A 160 -4.42 12.76 40.13
N PRO A 161 -5.50 13.51 40.35
CA PRO A 161 -6.32 13.15 41.51
C PRO A 161 -7.85 13.16 41.27
N ASP A 162 -8.49 12.10 41.77
CA ASP A 162 -9.92 11.89 42.07
C ASP A 162 -10.44 12.84 43.19
N PRO A 163 -11.61 12.64 43.87
CA PRO A 163 -12.87 11.91 43.57
C PRO A 163 -14.14 12.71 43.97
N THR A 164 -15.36 12.23 43.64
CA THR A 164 -16.51 12.28 44.59
C THR A 164 -17.48 11.12 44.34
N GLU A 165 -17.94 10.54 45.45
CA GLU A 165 -18.61 9.25 45.60
C GLU A 165 -20.16 9.32 45.57
N LYS A 166 -20.74 8.11 45.52
CA LYS A 166 -22.09 7.62 45.96
C LYS A 166 -22.99 7.22 44.78
N SER A 167 -23.64 6.06 44.74
CA SER A 167 -23.88 5.01 45.75
C SER A 167 -24.44 3.72 45.12
N ASP A 168 -24.06 2.61 45.73
CA ASP A 168 -24.84 1.40 46.05
C ASP A 168 -25.53 0.49 45.00
N GLN A 169 -24.99 -0.75 45.01
CA GLN A 169 -25.69 -2.04 45.21
C GLN A 169 -26.51 -2.66 44.07
N SER A 170 -25.99 -3.76 43.52
CA SER A 170 -26.52 -5.11 43.84
C SER A 170 -25.56 -6.23 43.44
N LYS A 171 -25.34 -7.17 44.38
CA LYS A 171 -24.61 -8.42 44.23
C LYS A 171 -25.60 -9.59 44.11
N LYS A 172 -25.29 -10.57 43.24
CA LYS A 172 -25.36 -12.05 43.44
C LYS A 172 -25.09 -12.74 42.09
N GLN A 173 -23.90 -13.31 41.83
CA GLN A 173 -23.44 -14.67 42.18
C GLN A 173 -24.37 -15.78 41.64
N THR A 174 -23.97 -16.59 40.67
CA THR A 174 -23.25 -17.89 40.79
C THR A 174 -23.14 -18.50 39.37
N GLU A 175 -22.28 -19.43 38.96
CA GLU A 175 -21.03 -20.04 39.39
C GLU A 175 -20.41 -20.70 38.12
N LYS A 176 -19.08 -20.57 37.99
CA LYS A 176 -18.07 -21.54 37.52
C LYS A 176 -18.39 -22.62 36.46
N ASN A 177 -17.41 -22.70 35.55
CA ASN A 177 -16.81 -23.87 34.88
C ASN A 177 -17.23 -24.18 33.43
N LYS A 178 -16.36 -23.81 32.47
CA LYS A 178 -15.42 -24.77 31.86
C LYS A 178 -14.48 -24.11 30.83
N LYS A 179 -13.19 -24.39 31.01
CA LYS A 179 -12.10 -24.29 30.04
C LYS A 179 -12.51 -24.80 28.65
N LYS A 180 -12.03 -24.12 27.61
CA LYS A 180 -11.51 -24.67 26.33
C LYS A 180 -10.88 -23.50 25.55
N SER A 181 -9.57 -23.29 25.64
CA SER A 181 -8.62 -23.78 24.62
C SER A 181 -9.22 -23.71 23.21
N SER A 182 -9.00 -22.61 22.48
CA SER A 182 -9.08 -22.62 21.02
C SER A 182 -7.87 -23.35 20.45
N ASP A 183 -7.79 -24.63 20.79
CA ASP A 183 -6.99 -25.59 20.07
C ASP A 183 -7.51 -25.67 18.64
N SER A 184 -6.56 -25.77 17.73
CA SER A 184 -6.69 -25.94 16.30
C SER A 184 -7.96 -26.71 15.88
N LYS A 185 -8.93 -26.00 15.28
CA LYS A 185 -9.92 -26.69 14.43
C LYS A 185 -9.16 -27.19 13.21
N THR A 186 -8.67 -28.42 13.29
CA THR A 186 -8.18 -29.17 12.14
C THR A 186 -9.22 -29.06 11.03
N LYS A 187 -8.83 -28.45 9.91
CA LYS A 187 -9.72 -28.27 8.75
C LYS A 187 -10.19 -29.65 8.35
N ARG A 188 -11.50 -29.91 8.49
CA ARG A 188 -12.11 -31.16 8.02
C ARG A 188 -11.66 -31.38 6.59
N LYS A 189 -11.11 -32.57 6.28
CA LYS A 189 -10.72 -32.92 4.91
C LYS A 189 -11.93 -32.62 4.02
N LYS A 190 -11.76 -31.72 3.04
CA LYS A 190 -12.82 -31.43 2.07
C LYS A 190 -13.23 -32.77 1.49
N LYS A 191 -14.49 -33.18 1.69
CA LYS A 191 -15.03 -34.33 0.99
C LYS A 191 -14.78 -34.06 -0.49
N PHE A 192 -14.10 -34.97 -1.17
CA PHE A 192 -13.88 -34.89 -2.61
C PHE A 192 -15.25 -34.94 -3.27
N ARG A 193 -15.89 -33.78 -3.41
CA ARG A 193 -16.96 -33.63 -4.38
C ARG A 193 -16.23 -33.44 -5.69
N TYR A 194 -16.57 -34.26 -6.68
CA TYR A 194 -16.15 -33.97 -8.05
C TYR A 194 -16.52 -32.51 -8.33
N GLU A 195 -15.57 -31.79 -8.92
CA GLU A 195 -15.83 -30.51 -9.58
C GLU A 195 -17.18 -30.58 -10.30
N SER A 196 -17.98 -29.52 -10.15
CA SER A 196 -19.26 -29.42 -10.86
C SER A 196 -19.02 -29.58 -12.37
N LYS A 197 -20.06 -29.93 -13.15
CA LYS A 197 -19.89 -30.10 -14.61
C LYS A 197 -19.27 -28.86 -15.27
N GLU A 198 -19.55 -27.68 -14.73
CA GLU A 198 -19.02 -26.40 -15.23
C GLU A 198 -17.57 -26.19 -14.82
N GLU A 199 -17.22 -26.45 -13.56
CA GLU A 199 -15.84 -26.41 -13.07
C GLU A 199 -14.94 -27.36 -13.88
N ARG A 200 -15.43 -28.58 -14.17
CA ARG A 200 -14.74 -29.55 -15.04
C ARG A 200 -14.51 -29.05 -16.46
N LYS A 201 -15.45 -28.29 -17.02
CA LYS A 201 -15.27 -27.69 -18.36
C LYS A 201 -14.19 -26.62 -18.31
N ILE A 202 -14.20 -25.78 -17.27
CA ILE A 202 -13.21 -24.72 -17.08
C ILE A 202 -11.80 -25.31 -16.87
N THR A 203 -11.66 -26.35 -16.05
CA THR A 203 -10.36 -27.01 -15.81
C THR A 203 -9.83 -27.66 -17.09
N ARG A 204 -10.66 -28.35 -17.86
CA ARG A 204 -10.29 -28.91 -19.18
C ARG A 204 -9.87 -27.84 -20.19
N LEU A 205 -10.55 -26.69 -20.22
CA LEU A 205 -10.16 -25.58 -21.10
C LEU A 205 -8.80 -25.01 -20.70
N LYS A 206 -8.57 -24.79 -19.40
CA LYS A 206 -7.28 -24.32 -18.86
C LYS A 206 -6.14 -25.29 -19.16
N GLU A 207 -6.38 -26.59 -19.01
CA GLU A 207 -5.40 -27.63 -19.32
C GLU A 207 -5.06 -27.66 -20.82
N ARG A 208 -6.07 -27.63 -21.70
CA ARG A 208 -5.87 -27.56 -23.16
C ARG A 208 -5.06 -26.34 -23.57
N GLN A 209 -5.37 -25.17 -23.00
CA GLN A 209 -4.61 -23.94 -23.28
C GLN A 209 -3.16 -24.05 -22.79
N SER A 210 -2.92 -24.57 -21.59
CA SER A 210 -1.57 -24.77 -21.04
C SER A 210 -0.75 -25.73 -21.90
N ASN A 211 -1.34 -26.85 -22.32
CA ASN A 211 -0.67 -27.83 -23.18
C ASN A 211 -0.39 -27.27 -24.58
N ARG A 212 -1.32 -26.49 -25.15
CA ARG A 212 -1.10 -25.80 -26.44
C ARG A 212 0.06 -24.80 -26.35
N ARG A 213 0.10 -23.96 -25.31
CA ARG A 213 1.19 -23.00 -25.08
C ARG A 213 2.54 -23.71 -24.92
N LYS A 214 2.59 -24.79 -24.13
CA LYS A 214 3.80 -25.61 -23.96
C LYS A 214 4.24 -26.27 -25.27
N ALA A 215 3.30 -26.70 -26.11
CA ALA A 215 3.61 -27.29 -27.41
C ALA A 215 4.13 -26.24 -28.40
N GLN A 216 3.56 -25.04 -28.43
CA GLN A 216 4.06 -23.92 -29.24
C GLN A 216 5.48 -23.52 -28.82
N ALA A 217 5.74 -23.36 -27.51
CA ALA A 217 7.06 -23.06 -26.98
C ALA A 217 8.11 -24.15 -27.26
N ARG A 218 7.69 -25.39 -27.52
CA ARG A 218 8.58 -26.48 -27.98
C ARG A 218 8.82 -26.48 -29.49
N ARG A 219 7.91 -25.91 -30.28
CA ARG A 219 8.04 -25.79 -31.74
C ARG A 219 8.88 -24.58 -32.14
N GLU A 220 8.82 -23.51 -31.34
CA GLU A 220 9.59 -22.27 -31.54
C GLU A 220 11.06 -22.38 -31.08
N ARG A 221 11.47 -23.53 -30.53
CA ARG A 221 12.81 -23.77 -29.99
C ARG A 221 13.51 -24.90 -30.73
#